data_AF-A0A354YZ36-F1
#
_entry.id   AF-A0A354YZ36-F1
#
_cell.length_a   1.000
_cell.length_b   1.000
_cell.length_c   1.000
_cell.angle_alpha   90.00
_cell.angle_beta   90.00
_cell.angle_gamma   90.00
#
_symmetry.space_group_name_H-M   'P 1'
#
loop_
_entity.id
_entity.type
_entity.pdbx_description
1 polymer ?
#
loop_
_entity_poly.entity_id
_entity_poly.type
_entity_poly.pdbx_seq_one_letter_code
_entity_poly.pdbx_strand_id
1 'polypeptide(L)'
;RVELESLKKEDLKRILTEPNNSLIKQYIALLSTEKLTMDFTPEAIDYIAERAYEVNSRTEDIGARRLHTVMEKLLEDLLFNSPDMAGEKLLINIDYVAQRLDRIVEDEDLSRYIL
;
A
#
# COMPACT_ATOMS: atom_id res chain seq x y z
N ARG A 1 -12.88 26.95 -16.13
CA ARG A 1 -12.15 26.44 -14.94
C ARG A 1 -12.81 25.11 -14.60
N VAL A 2 -12.04 24.03 -14.45
CA VAL A 2 -12.59 22.71 -14.10
C VAL A 2 -12.19 22.46 -12.65
N GLU A 3 -13.15 22.04 -11.84
CA GLU A 3 -12.91 21.63 -10.45
C GLU A 3 -12.78 20.11 -10.41
N LEU A 4 -11.79 19.64 -9.66
CA LEU A 4 -11.52 18.21 -9.46
C LEU A 4 -12.18 17.79 -8.16
N GLU A 5 -12.79 16.61 -8.16
CA GLU A 5 -13.39 16.01 -6.96
C GLU A 5 -12.32 15.40 -6.06
N SER A 6 -12.56 15.39 -4.75
CA SER A 6 -11.72 14.68 -3.79
C SER A 6 -11.82 13.17 -3.97
N LEU A 7 -10.69 12.49 -3.79
CA LEU A 7 -10.59 11.03 -3.94
C LEU A 7 -11.25 10.31 -2.75
N LYS A 8 -12.04 9.28 -3.05
CA LYS A 8 -12.62 8.37 -2.06
C LYS A 8 -11.77 7.11 -1.91
N LYS A 9 -12.07 6.29 -0.90
CA LYS A 9 -11.45 4.96 -0.70
C LYS A 9 -11.48 4.14 -1.99
N GLU A 10 -12.62 4.13 -2.68
CA GLU A 10 -12.80 3.39 -3.93
C GLU A 10 -11.87 3.91 -5.04
N ASP A 11 -11.64 5.22 -5.13
CA ASP A 11 -10.72 5.79 -6.11
C ASP A 11 -9.28 5.40 -5.81
N LEU A 12 -8.88 5.39 -4.53
CA LEU A 12 -7.55 4.92 -4.11
C LEU A 12 -7.32 3.44 -4.48
N LYS A 13 -8.33 2.59 -4.27
CA LYS A 13 -8.29 1.18 -4.69
C LYS A 13 -8.09 1.03 -6.19
N ARG A 14 -8.81 1.83 -6.99
CA ARG A 14 -8.67 1.84 -8.45
C ARG A 14 -7.28 2.31 -8.85
N ILE A 15 -6.74 3.35 -8.22
CA ILE A 15 -5.37 3.84 -8.44
C ILE A 15 -4.32 2.74 -8.16
N LEU A 16 -4.53 1.90 -7.15
CA LEU A 16 -3.63 0.78 -6.84
C LEU A 16 -3.62 -0.33 -7.90
N THR A 17 -4.64 -0.45 -8.74
CA THR A 17 -4.87 -1.67 -9.56
C THR A 17 -5.09 -1.41 -11.05
N GLU A 18 -5.89 -0.41 -11.41
CA GLU A 18 -6.32 -0.17 -12.79
C GLU A 18 -5.24 0.49 -13.67
N PRO A 19 -4.51 1.54 -13.24
CA PRO A 19 -3.48 2.15 -14.06
C PRO A 19 -2.47 1.14 -14.59
N ASN A 20 -1.98 1.35 -15.81
CA ASN A 20 -1.04 0.44 -16.47
C ASN A 20 0.20 0.17 -15.62
N ASN A 21 0.73 1.20 -14.96
CA ASN A 21 1.83 1.12 -14.00
C ASN A 21 1.35 1.50 -12.60
N SER A 22 0.31 0.84 -12.10
CA SER A 22 -0.13 1.03 -10.72
C SER A 22 0.93 0.58 -9.71
N LEU A 23 0.86 1.07 -8.47
CA LEU A 23 1.85 0.76 -7.43
C LEU A 23 2.01 -0.74 -7.20
N ILE A 24 0.90 -1.49 -7.15
CA ILE A 24 0.96 -2.95 -7.00
C ILE A 24 1.74 -3.59 -8.15
N LYS A 25 1.45 -3.20 -9.39
CA LYS A 25 2.16 -3.74 -10.57
C LYS A 25 3.65 -3.40 -10.53
N GLN A 26 4.00 -2.18 -10.07
CA GLN A 26 5.39 -1.77 -9.90
C GLN A 26 6.11 -2.64 -8.85
N TYR A 27 5.52 -2.89 -7.68
CA TYR A 27 6.13 -3.71 -6.64
C TYR A 27 6.23 -5.20 -7.02
N ILE A 28 5.21 -5.74 -7.70
CA ILE A 28 5.28 -7.10 -8.25
C ILE A 28 6.44 -7.20 -9.26
N ALA A 29 6.57 -6.23 -10.17
CA ALA A 29 7.65 -6.21 -11.14
C ALA A 29 9.03 -6.03 -10.47
N LEU A 30 9.12 -5.16 -9.46
CA LEU A 30 10.35 -4.95 -8.69
C LEU A 30 10.79 -6.25 -8.00
N LEU A 31 9.92 -6.88 -7.23
CA LEU A 31 10.26 -8.12 -6.52
C LEU A 31 10.52 -9.31 -7.45
N SER A 32 9.98 -9.27 -8.67
CA SER A 32 10.30 -10.28 -9.69
C SER A 32 11.77 -10.26 -10.12
N THR A 33 12.50 -9.12 -9.96
CA THR A 33 13.93 -9.06 -10.25
C THR A 33 14.75 -9.91 -9.27
N GLU A 34 14.24 -10.06 -8.04
CA GLU A 34 14.80 -10.93 -7.00
C GLU A 34 14.29 -12.37 -7.10
N LYS A 35 13.59 -12.73 -8.19
CA LYS A 35 12.94 -14.03 -8.40
C LYS A 35 11.88 -14.36 -7.36
N LEU A 36 11.27 -13.35 -6.74
CA LEU A 36 10.15 -13.51 -5.83
C LEU A 36 8.84 -13.29 -6.58
N THR A 37 7.89 -14.22 -6.42
CA THR A 37 6.53 -14.05 -6.96
C THR A 37 5.64 -13.50 -5.86
N MET A 38 4.95 -12.39 -6.12
CA MET A 38 4.03 -11.78 -5.16
C MET A 38 2.68 -11.54 -5.80
N ASP A 39 1.61 -11.73 -5.03
CA ASP A 39 0.26 -11.36 -5.41
C ASP A 39 -0.50 -10.76 -4.21
N PHE A 40 -1.58 -10.03 -4.48
CA PHE A 40 -2.43 -9.41 -3.46
C PHE A 40 -3.85 -9.97 -3.54
N THR A 41 -4.40 -10.35 -2.40
CA THR A 41 -5.82 -10.67 -2.31
C THR A 41 -6.68 -9.41 -2.53
N PRO A 42 -7.88 -9.52 -3.12
CA PRO A 42 -8.79 -8.37 -3.29
C PRO A 42 -9.09 -7.64 -1.98
N GLU A 43 -9.18 -8.38 -0.88
CA GLU A 43 -9.43 -7.86 0.47
C GLU A 43 -8.23 -7.08 1.00
N ALA A 44 -7.00 -7.54 0.75
CA ALA A 44 -5.79 -6.78 1.11
C ALA A 44 -5.73 -5.44 0.38
N ILE A 45 -6.05 -5.41 -0.92
CA ILE A 45 -6.06 -4.16 -1.71
C ILE A 45 -7.11 -3.19 -1.15
N ASP A 46 -8.29 -3.70 -0.81
CA ASP A 46 -9.36 -2.91 -0.21
C ASP A 46 -8.92 -2.30 1.13
N TYR A 47 -8.25 -3.10 1.95
CA TYR A 47 -7.76 -2.71 3.26
C TYR A 47 -6.62 -1.68 3.19
N ILE A 48 -5.71 -1.81 2.23
CA ILE A 48 -4.65 -0.80 1.97
C ILE A 48 -5.28 0.55 1.61
N ALA A 49 -6.26 0.54 0.70
CA ALA A 49 -6.96 1.77 0.30
C ALA A 49 -7.73 2.41 1.47
N GLU A 50 -8.32 1.59 2.34
CA GLU A 50 -8.99 2.05 3.55
C GLU A 50 -8.03 2.72 4.52
N ARG A 51 -6.92 2.06 4.86
CA ARG A 51 -5.90 2.62 5.78
C ARG A 51 -5.32 3.92 5.23
N ALA A 52 -5.05 4.00 3.92
CA ALA A 52 -4.59 5.24 3.30
C ALA A 52 -5.63 6.37 3.39
N TYR A 53 -6.90 6.07 3.15
CA TYR A 53 -7.99 7.04 3.30
C TYR A 53 -8.13 7.52 4.75
N GLU A 54 -8.04 6.59 5.70
CA GLU A 54 -8.11 6.89 7.13
C GLU A 54 -6.97 7.83 7.56
N VAL A 55 -5.72 7.54 7.17
CA VAL A 55 -4.58 8.41 7.49
C VAL A 55 -4.76 9.81 6.92
N ASN A 56 -5.26 9.94 5.68
CA ASN A 56 -5.60 11.25 5.12
C ASN A 56 -6.68 11.98 5.92
N SER A 57 -7.67 11.26 6.47
CA SER A 57 -8.75 11.85 7.27
C SER A 57 -8.32 12.27 8.68
N ARG A 58 -7.31 11.59 9.25
CA ARG A 58 -6.81 11.81 10.61
C ARG A 58 -5.62 12.75 10.67
N THR A 59 -4.92 12.92 9.56
CA THR A 59 -3.73 13.79 9.44
C THR A 59 -3.93 14.80 8.30
N GLU A 60 -2.89 15.12 7.55
CA GLU A 60 -2.99 15.96 6.36
C GLU A 60 -3.45 15.11 5.16
N ASP A 61 -4.52 15.53 4.48
CA ASP A 61 -4.96 14.87 3.25
C ASP A 61 -4.03 15.25 2.08
N ILE A 62 -3.14 14.33 1.73
CA ILE A 62 -2.23 14.45 0.58
C ILE A 62 -2.75 13.70 -0.65
N GLY A 63 -4.00 13.24 -0.61
CA GLY A 63 -4.67 12.49 -1.67
C GLY A 63 -4.00 11.16 -1.97
N ALA A 64 -3.90 10.81 -3.26
CA ALA A 64 -3.32 9.55 -3.74
C ALA A 64 -1.86 9.34 -3.34
N ARG A 65 -1.11 10.41 -3.00
CA ARG A 65 0.31 10.29 -2.61
C ARG A 65 0.50 9.44 -1.36
N ARG A 66 -0.51 9.40 -0.48
CA ARG A 66 -0.52 8.56 0.73
C ARG A 66 -0.29 7.08 0.43
N LEU A 67 -0.71 6.61 -0.75
CA LEU A 67 -0.51 5.22 -1.15
C LEU A 67 0.97 4.85 -1.26
N HIS A 68 1.86 5.79 -1.54
CA HIS A 68 3.30 5.50 -1.62
C HIS A 68 3.87 5.14 -0.25
N THR A 69 3.66 5.99 0.76
CA THR A 69 4.20 5.78 2.10
C THR A 69 3.57 4.57 2.78
N VAL A 70 2.27 4.36 2.58
CA VAL A 70 1.56 3.16 3.06
C VAL A 70 2.14 1.88 2.43
N MET A 71 2.35 1.86 1.11
CA MET A 71 2.90 0.68 0.43
C MET A 71 4.36 0.42 0.79
N GLU A 72 5.17 1.47 0.92
CA GLU A 72 6.57 1.37 1.35
C GLU A 72 6.64 0.77 2.75
N LYS A 73 5.83 1.28 3.69
CA LYS A 73 5.81 0.76 5.05
C LYS A 73 5.28 -0.67 5.14
N LEU A 74 4.29 -1.01 4.31
CA LEU A 74 3.74 -2.37 4.22
C LEU A 74 4.77 -3.39 3.74
N LEU A 75 5.64 -2.99 2.81
CA LEU A 75 6.57 -3.90 2.15
C LEU A 75 8.02 -3.77 2.63
N GLU A 76 8.30 -2.87 3.58
CA GLU A 76 9.65 -2.57 4.09
C GLU A 76 10.45 -3.84 4.42
N ASP A 77 9.93 -4.69 5.32
CA ASP A 77 10.59 -5.94 5.71
C ASP A 77 10.76 -6.89 4.52
N LEU A 78 9.80 -6.94 3.61
CA LEU A 78 9.85 -7.80 2.45
C LEU A 78 10.95 -7.34 1.48
N LEU A 79 11.05 -6.04 1.22
CA LEU A 79 12.06 -5.45 0.35
C LEU A 79 13.47 -5.60 0.95
N PHE A 80 13.59 -5.58 2.27
CA PHE A 80 14.88 -5.82 2.94
C PHE A 80 15.31 -7.28 2.81
N ASN A 81 14.39 -8.23 3.01
CA ASN A 81 14.70 -9.66 3.01
C ASN A 81 14.63 -10.32 1.62
N SER A 82 14.10 -9.63 0.59
CA SER A 82 13.85 -10.23 -0.73
C SER A 82 15.05 -10.92 -1.40
N PRO A 83 16.32 -10.46 -1.25
CA PRO A 83 17.46 -11.15 -1.85
C PRO A 83 17.64 -12.59 -1.34
N ASP A 84 17.22 -12.87 -0.10
CA ASP A 84 17.33 -14.19 0.54
C ASP A 84 16.10 -15.08 0.29
N MET A 85 15.06 -14.56 -0.37
CA MET A 85 13.76 -15.21 -0.58
C MET A 85 13.56 -15.68 -2.04
N ALA A 86 14.65 -15.84 -2.80
CA ALA A 86 14.59 -16.19 -4.21
C ALA A 86 13.84 -17.51 -4.45
N GLY A 87 12.82 -17.49 -5.32
CA GLY A 87 11.99 -18.64 -5.65
C GLY A 87 10.75 -18.81 -4.78
N GLU A 88 10.55 -17.96 -3.77
CA GLU A 88 9.35 -17.97 -2.95
C GLU A 88 8.14 -17.35 -3.66
N LYS A 89 6.95 -17.75 -3.17
CA LYS A 89 5.66 -17.20 -3.58
C LYS A 89 4.97 -16.62 -2.36
N LEU A 90 4.68 -15.33 -2.40
CA LEU A 90 3.99 -14.62 -1.33
C LEU A 90 2.62 -14.17 -1.79
N LEU A 91 1.63 -14.38 -0.92
CA LEU A 91 0.29 -13.85 -1.08
C LEU A 91 0.04 -12.84 0.04
N ILE A 92 -0.10 -11.57 -0.32
CA ILE A 92 -0.44 -10.50 0.61
C ILE A 92 -1.93 -10.55 0.88
N ASN A 93 -2.29 -11.06 2.05
CA ASN A 93 -3.67 -11.13 2.54
C ASN A 93 -3.98 -9.97 3.50
N ILE A 94 -5.24 -9.85 3.91
CA ILE A 94 -5.66 -8.80 4.84
C ILE A 94 -4.89 -8.82 6.17
N ASP A 95 -4.62 -10.02 6.71
CA ASP A 95 -3.90 -10.18 7.98
C ASP A 95 -2.47 -9.63 7.90
N TYR A 96 -1.78 -9.86 6.77
CA TYR A 96 -0.44 -9.33 6.52
C TYR A 96 -0.43 -7.81 6.54
N VAL A 97 -1.47 -7.18 5.99
CA VAL A 97 -1.62 -5.72 5.94
C VAL A 97 -1.95 -5.18 7.33
N ALA A 98 -2.91 -5.78 8.03
CA ALA A 98 -3.32 -5.42 9.39
C ALA A 98 -2.14 -5.42 10.36
N GLN A 99 -1.36 -6.51 10.38
CA GLN A 99 -0.21 -6.66 11.27
C GLN A 99 0.85 -5.55 11.10
N ARG A 100 0.96 -4.95 9.91
CA ARG A 100 1.98 -3.94 9.58
C ARG A 100 1.48 -2.51 9.68
N LEU A 101 0.21 -2.27 9.34
CA LEU A 101 -0.32 -0.92 9.25
C LEU A 101 -1.13 -0.50 10.48
N ASP A 102 -1.87 -1.40 11.13
CA ASP A 102 -2.88 -1.02 12.13
C ASP A 102 -2.27 -0.20 13.27
N ARG A 103 -1.16 -0.68 13.84
CA ARG A 103 -0.46 0.03 14.93
C ARG A 103 -0.04 1.45 14.53
N ILE A 104 0.34 1.66 13.27
CA ILE A 104 0.85 2.94 12.79
C ILE A 104 -0.31 3.89 12.50
N VAL A 105 -1.40 3.36 11.93
CA VAL A 105 -2.60 4.14 11.62
C VAL A 105 -3.37 4.50 12.89
N GLU A 106 -3.43 3.63 13.89
CA GLU A 106 -4.11 3.88 15.18
C GLU A 106 -3.45 5.02 15.97
N ASP A 107 -2.14 5.20 15.85
CA ASP A 107 -1.38 6.25 16.51
C ASP A 107 -1.19 7.47 15.60
N GLU A 108 -1.83 8.59 15.95
CA GLU A 108 -1.81 9.82 15.14
C GLU A 108 -0.41 10.44 15.03
N ASP A 109 0.40 10.35 16.08
CA ASP A 109 1.76 10.88 16.07
C ASP A 109 2.63 10.00 15.17
N LEU A 110 2.55 8.67 15.29
CA LEU A 110 3.27 7.76 14.38
C LEU A 110 2.83 7.98 12.93
N SER A 111 1.52 8.08 12.67
CA SER A 111 0.98 8.37 11.34
C SER A 111 1.54 9.66 10.76
N ARG A 112 1.69 10.72 11.57
CA ARG A 112 2.19 12.02 11.09
C ARG A 112 3.67 12.01 10.71
N TYR A 113 4.48 11.19 11.37
CA TYR A 113 5.93 11.16 11.16
C TYR A 113 6.41 10.00 10.27
N ILE A 114 5.67 8.89 10.22
CA ILE A 114 6.06 7.68 9.48
C ILE A 114 5.29 7.57 8.15
N LEU A 115 4.03 8.01 8.10
CA LEU A 115 3.14 7.82 6.95
C LEU A 115 2.86 9.09 6.18
#